data_AF-A0A2V5WL18-F1
#
_entry.id   AF-A0A2V5WL18-F1
#
_cell.length_a   1.000
_cell.length_b   1.000
_cell.length_c   1.000
_cell.angle_alpha   90.00
_cell.angle_beta   90.00
_cell.angle_gamma   90.00
#
_symmetry.space_group_name_H-M   'P 1'
#
loop_
_entity.id
_entity.type
_entity.pdbx_description
1 polymer ?
#
loop_
_entity_poly.entity_id
_entity_poly.type
_entity_poly.pdbx_seq_one_letter_code
_entity_poly.pdbx_strand_id
1 'polypeptide(L)' 'MVICSAVFANEAAAVEVIPPKPPAYFNDYANVVPKEKALALNEKLAQFERETSNQVVVSVFRKMETDSDIADYTRR' A
#
# COMPACT_ATOMS: atom_id res chain seq x y z
N MET A 1 47.18 13.93 24.14
CA MET A 1 46.44 13.41 22.98
C MET A 1 45.49 12.35 23.48
N VAL A 2 44.22 12.71 23.72
CA VAL A 2 43.14 11.75 23.95
C VAL A 2 41.99 12.27 23.10
N ILE A 3 41.83 11.67 21.93
CA ILE A 3 40.73 11.98 21.00
C ILE A 3 39.58 11.10 21.46
N CYS A 4 38.59 11.69 22.13
CA CYS A 4 37.35 11.01 22.49
C CYS A 4 36.41 11.12 21.28
N SER A 5 36.45 10.14 20.39
CA SER A 5 35.52 10.07 19.26
C SER A 5 34.16 9.59 19.76
N ALA A 6 33.22 10.52 19.90
CA ALA A 6 31.81 10.17 20.06
C ALA A 6 31.33 9.52 18.76
N VAL A 7 30.99 8.22 18.84
CA VAL A 7 30.30 7.51 17.77
C VAL A 7 28.87 8.02 17.76
N PHE A 8 28.52 8.88 16.81
CA PHE A 8 27.14 9.23 16.55
C PHE A 8 26.47 8.00 15.94
N ALA A 9 25.59 7.35 16.72
CA ALA A 9 24.71 6.32 16.21
C ALA A 9 23.81 6.97 15.16
N ASN A 10 24.03 6.59 13.89
CA ASN A 10 23.18 7.00 12.79
C ASN A 10 21.87 6.21 12.93
N GLU A 11 20.86 6.79 13.59
CA GLU A 11 19.51 6.25 13.55
C GLU A 11 19.03 6.32 12.10
N ALA A 12 19.16 5.20 11.39
CA ALA A 12 18.53 5.02 10.10
C ALA A 12 17.02 5.10 10.34
N ALA A 13 16.43 6.27 10.09
CA ALA A 13 15.00 6.38 9.96
C ALA A 13 14.58 5.38 8.87
N ALA A 14 13.91 4.31 9.27
CA ALA A 14 13.26 3.41 8.33
C ALA A 14 12.30 4.28 7.53
N VAL A 15 12.65 4.57 6.27
CA VAL A 15 11.78 5.31 5.37
C VAL A 15 10.57 4.42 5.17
N GLU A 16 9.45 4.79 5.79
CA GLU A 16 8.18 4.11 5.63
C GLU A 16 7.84 4.07 4.14
N VAL A 17 7.88 2.89 3.54
CA VAL A 17 7.52 2.69 2.14
C VAL A 17 6.00 2.72 2.05
N ILE A 18 5.46 3.92 1.85
CA ILE A 18 4.03 4.09 1.53
C ILE A 18 3.86 3.65 0.07
N PRO A 19 3.04 2.61 -0.21
CA PRO A 19 2.81 2.15 -1.57
C PRO A 19 2.12 3.25 -2.39
N PRO A 20 2.46 3.37 -3.69
CA PRO A 20 1.90 4.41 -4.55
C PRO A 20 0.36 4.33 -4.61
N LYS A 21 -0.28 5.46 -4.98
CA LYS A 21 -1.73 5.49 -5.18
C LYS A 21 -2.13 4.41 -6.22
N PRO A 22 -3.14 3.56 -5.95
CA PRO A 22 -3.50 2.50 -6.86
C PRO A 22 -4.18 3.11 -8.10
N PRO A 23 -3.88 2.61 -9.31
CA PRO A 23 -4.39 3.18 -10.55
C PRO A 23 -5.86 2.85 -10.85
N ALA A 24 -6.43 1.84 -10.19
CA ALA A 24 -7.79 1.36 -10.44
C ALA A 24 -8.56 1.11 -9.13
N TYR A 25 -9.84 0.72 -9.22
CA TYR A 25 -10.63 0.32 -8.06
C TYR A 25 -10.20 -1.04 -7.51
N PHE A 26 -9.82 -1.96 -8.39
CA PHE A 26 -9.26 -3.27 -8.02
C PHE A 26 -7.85 -3.41 -8.60
N ASN A 27 -6.87 -3.69 -7.73
CA ASN A 27 -5.45 -3.75 -8.08
C ASN A 27 -4.85 -5.04 -7.52
N ASP A 28 -4.38 -5.94 -8.37
CA ASP A 28 -3.75 -7.19 -7.95
C ASP A 28 -2.27 -7.20 -8.31
N TYR A 29 -1.43 -6.74 -7.38
CA TYR A 29 0.03 -6.79 -7.52
C TYR A 29 0.59 -8.20 -7.24
N ALA A 30 -0.22 -9.09 -6.67
CA ALA A 30 0.17 -10.47 -6.39
C ALA A 30 -0.07 -11.42 -7.59
N ASN A 31 -0.87 -10.99 -8.56
CA ASN A 31 -1.29 -11.77 -9.73
C ASN A 31 -1.94 -13.10 -9.34
N VAL A 32 -2.82 -13.07 -8.34
CA VAL A 32 -3.55 -14.23 -7.81
C VAL A 32 -5.00 -14.30 -8.31
N VAL A 33 -5.51 -13.22 -8.89
CA VAL A 33 -6.87 -13.13 -9.44
C VAL A 33 -6.83 -13.16 -10.97
N PRO A 34 -7.62 -14.04 -11.62
CA PRO A 34 -7.74 -14.04 -13.08
C PRO A 34 -8.21 -12.69 -13.62
N LYS A 35 -7.65 -12.26 -14.75
CA LYS A 35 -7.89 -10.93 -15.34
C LYS A 35 -9.37 -10.60 -15.55
N GLU A 36 -10.17 -11.55 -16.01
CA GLU A 36 -11.61 -11.36 -16.21
C GLU A 36 -12.34 -11.03 -14.89
N LYS A 37 -11.99 -11.75 -13.81
CA LYS A 37 -12.55 -11.47 -12.49
C LYS A 37 -12.08 -10.12 -11.94
N ALA A 38 -10.81 -9.76 -12.16
CA ALA A 38 -10.29 -8.46 -11.76
C ALA A 38 -11.04 -7.31 -12.45
N LEU A 39 -11.35 -7.45 -13.74
CA LEU A 39 -12.14 -6.48 -14.50
C LEU A 39 -13.58 -6.36 -13.96
N ALA A 40 -14.25 -7.49 -13.75
CA ALA A 40 -15.61 -7.50 -13.20
C ALA A 40 -15.68 -6.88 -11.78
N LEU A 41 -14.68 -7.14 -10.94
CA LEU A 41 -14.58 -6.51 -9.61
C LEU A 41 -14.37 -5.00 -9.71
N ASN A 42 -13.50 -4.54 -10.62
CA ASN A 42 -13.26 -3.12 -10.85
C ASN A 42 -14.55 -2.40 -11.28
N GLU A 43 -15.31 -2.97 -12.22
CA GLU A 43 -16.59 -2.42 -12.66
C GLU A 43 -17.63 -2.38 -11.54
N LYS A 44 -17.70 -3.44 -10.73
CA LYS A 44 -18.60 -3.50 -9.57
C LYS A 44 -18.29 -2.42 -8.54
N LEU A 45 -17.01 -2.19 -8.23
CA LEU A 45 -16.59 -1.14 -7.30
C LEU A 45 -16.88 0.26 -7.85
N ALA A 46 -16.67 0.47 -9.15
CA ALA A 46 -17.03 1.73 -9.79
C ALA A 46 -18.56 1.97 -9.76
N GLN A 47 -19.37 0.92 -9.94
CA GLN A 47 -20.83 1.01 -9.81
C GLN A 47 -21.24 1.32 -8.37
N PHE A 48 -20.61 0.69 -7.38
CA PHE A 48 -20.86 0.97 -5.97
C PHE A 48 -20.59 2.44 -5.61
N GLU A 49 -19.49 3.03 -6.12
CA GLU A 49 -19.24 4.46 -5.92
C GLU A 49 -20.37 5.32 -6.51
N ARG A 50 -20.83 5.02 -7.73
CA ARG A 50 -21.93 5.77 -8.37
C ARG A 50 -23.23 5.68 -7.58
N GLU A 51 -23.53 4.52 -7.01
CA GLU A 51 -24.78 4.27 -6.28
C GLU A 51 -24.77 4.85 -4.87
N THR A 52 -23.61 4.90 -4.21
CA THR A 52 -23.52 5.22 -2.79
C THR A 52 -22.75 6.49 -2.49
N SER A 53 -22.09 7.08 -3.49
CA SER A 53 -21.09 8.15 -3.34
C SER A 53 -19.93 7.79 -2.41
N ASN A 54 -19.74 6.50 -2.08
CA ASN A 54 -18.62 6.01 -1.29
C ASN A 54 -17.64 5.24 -2.18
N GLN A 55 -16.39 5.68 -2.20
CA GLN A 55 -15.34 5.00 -2.96
C GLN A 55 -14.68 3.90 -2.12
N VAL A 56 -14.58 2.70 -2.70
CA VAL A 56 -13.84 1.58 -2.14
C VAL A 56 -12.77 1.15 -3.13
N VAL A 57 -11.52 1.11 -2.66
CA VAL A 57 -10.36 0.68 -3.44
C VAL A 57 -9.74 -0.55 -2.79
N VAL A 58 -9.44 -1.56 -3.60
CA VAL A 58 -8.85 -2.82 -3.16
C VAL A 58 -7.49 -3.00 -3.83
N SER A 59 -6.50 -3.32 -3.01
CA SER A 59 -5.15 -3.67 -3.46
C SER A 59 -4.68 -4.97 -2.83
N VAL A 60 -4.17 -5.90 -3.64
CA VAL A 60 -3.65 -7.20 -3.21
C VAL A 60 -2.14 -7.21 -3.39
N PHE A 61 -1.42 -7.42 -2.30
CA PHE A 61 0.04 -7.52 -2.27
C PHE A 61 0.46 -8.92 -1.81
N ARG A 62 1.59 -9.45 -2.31
CA ARG A 62 2.12 -10.76 -1.88
C ARG A 62 2.66 -10.75 -0.45
N LYS A 63 3.20 -9.60 -0.03
CA LYS A 63 3.78 -9.35 1.28
C LYS A 63 3.62 -7.87 1.60
N MET A 64 3.73 -7.51 2.87
CA MET A 64 3.85 -6.11 3.27
C MET A 64 5.15 -5.53 2.71
N GLU A 65 5.10 -4.30 2.19
CA GLU A 65 6.30 -3.59 1.70
C GLU A 65 6.95 -2.73 2.78
N THR A 66 6.38 -2.70 3.99
CA THR A 66 6.88 -1.99 5.17
C THR A 66 6.76 -2.90 6.41
N ASP A 67 7.54 -2.58 7.44
CA ASP A 67 7.43 -3.16 8.78
C ASP A 67 6.32 -2.47 9.63
N SER A 68 5.70 -1.40 9.09
CA SER A 68 4.55 -0.72 9.71
C SER A 68 3.31 -1.63 9.82
N ASP A 69 2.37 -1.25 10.69
CA ASP A 69 1.09 -1.96 10.84
C ASP A 69 0.24 -1.87 9.55
N ILE A 70 -0.61 -2.88 9.33
CA ILE A 70 -1.50 -2.93 8.18
C ILE A 70 -2.48 -1.75 8.15
N ALA A 71 -2.88 -1.23 9.31
CA ALA A 71 -3.73 -0.05 9.40
C ALA A 71 -3.04 1.16 8.76
N ASP A 72 -1.75 1.35 9.02
CA ASP A 72 -0.95 2.45 8.46
C ASP A 72 -0.87 2.36 6.94
N TYR A 73 -0.83 1.14 6.41
CA TYR A 73 -0.84 0.85 4.99
C TYR A 73 -2.10 1.31 4.25
N THR A 74 -3.19 1.57 4.98
CA THR A 74 -4.46 2.08 4.43
C THR A 74 -4.64 3.58 4.62
N ARG A 75 -3.81 4.22 5.46
CA ARG A 75 -3.86 5.66 5.73
C ARG A 75 -3.02 6.40 4.69
N ARG A 76 -3.62 7.40 4.05
CA ARG A 76 -2.96 8.36 3.16
C ARG A 76 -3.20 9.77 3.64
#